data_AF-A0A1S2DGR9-F1
#
_entry.id   AF-A0A1S2DGR9-F1
#
_cell.length_a   1.000
_cell.length_b   1.000
_cell.length_c   1.000
_cell.angle_alpha   90.00
_cell.angle_beta   90.00
_cell.angle_gamma   90.00
#
_symmetry.space_group_name_H-M   'P 1'
#
loop_
_entity.id
_entity.type
_entity.pdbx_description
1 polymer ?
#
loop_
_entity_poly.entity_id
_entity_poly.type
_entity_poly.pdbx_seq_one_letter_code
_entity_poly.pdbx_strand_id
1 'polypeptide(L)'
;MTDQAAGLRAWAAPGSVSLGVIGEPDDEALMQALAQLPAPAGRRWQVTLEAQAASATVRAWVLWVDAAQVDVADLYRRVKRMLAPVASSAGPAVPLLLWVQDAGNSGARPTLDAATAQLLTNLGTTLWRFLNIELIRDLADWQRRLPEELPKPATNV
;
A
#
# COMPACT_ATOMS: atom_id res chain seq x y z
N MET A 1 29.07 -22.33 16.66
CA MET A 1 28.26 -22.25 15.42
C MET A 1 26.87 -22.69 15.79
N THR A 2 25.95 -21.74 15.98
CA THR A 2 24.55 -22.03 16.28
C THR A 2 23.74 -21.33 15.21
N ASP A 3 23.17 -22.14 14.32
CA ASP A 3 22.29 -21.74 13.24
C ASP A 3 20.94 -21.30 13.85
N GLN A 4 20.80 -20.00 14.13
CA GLN A 4 19.53 -19.36 14.51
C GLN A 4 18.93 -18.66 13.29
N ALA A 5 18.70 -19.40 12.21
CA ALA A 5 17.87 -18.97 11.09
C ALA A 5 16.54 -19.76 11.09
N ALA A 6 15.93 -19.93 12.27
CA ALA A 6 14.64 -20.59 12.42
C ALA A 6 13.51 -19.55 12.43
N GLY A 7 13.07 -19.18 11.22
CA GLY A 7 11.64 -19.13 10.91
C GLY A 7 10.76 -18.12 11.65
N LEU A 8 11.04 -16.82 11.51
CA LEU A 8 10.01 -15.77 11.60
C LEU A 8 9.09 -15.85 10.37
N ARG A 9 8.39 -16.98 10.17
CA ARG A 9 7.18 -16.96 9.37
C ARG A 9 6.12 -16.37 10.27
N ALA A 10 5.90 -15.06 10.16
CA ALA A 10 4.74 -14.41 10.75
C ALA A 10 3.50 -15.18 10.28
N TRP A 11 2.93 -16.01 11.16
CA TRP A 11 1.70 -16.73 10.87
C TRP A 11 0.65 -15.64 10.62
N ALA A 12 0.17 -15.54 9.37
CA ALA A 12 -0.94 -14.66 9.05
C ALA A 12 -2.09 -15.02 9.99
N ALA A 13 -2.52 -14.05 10.80
CA ALA A 13 -3.61 -14.29 11.74
C ALA A 13 -4.85 -14.74 10.94
N PRO A 14 -5.55 -15.81 11.35
CA PRO A 14 -6.77 -16.24 10.65
C PRO A 14 -7.74 -15.06 10.54
N GLY A 15 -8.10 -14.68 9.31
CA GLY A 15 -8.99 -13.54 9.06
C GLY A 15 -8.31 -12.17 8.96
N SER A 16 -6.98 -12.09 8.81
CA SER A 16 -6.29 -10.86 8.40
C SER A 16 -6.12 -10.77 6.87
N VAL A 17 -5.95 -9.55 6.37
CA VAL A 17 -5.59 -9.25 4.97
C VAL A 17 -4.30 -8.43 4.98
N SER A 18 -3.28 -8.86 4.23
CA SER A 18 -1.98 -8.18 4.20
C SER A 18 -2.06 -6.88 3.37
N LEU A 19 -1.66 -5.77 3.99
CA LEU A 19 -1.55 -4.44 3.41
C LEU A 19 -0.07 -4.05 3.29
N GLY A 20 0.43 -3.96 2.06
CA GLY A 20 1.78 -3.49 1.80
C GLY A 20 1.85 -1.97 1.88
N VAL A 21 2.81 -1.45 2.62
CA VAL A 21 3.04 0.00 2.75
C VAL A 21 4.40 0.35 2.15
N ILE A 22 4.37 1.24 1.16
CA ILE A 22 5.54 1.78 0.46
C ILE A 22 5.77 3.19 1.00
N GLY A 23 6.93 3.44 1.61
CA GLY A 23 7.24 4.69 2.31
C GLY A 23 7.54 4.46 3.78
N GLU A 24 7.60 5.56 4.55
CA GLU A 24 8.06 5.59 5.94
C GLU A 24 7.01 6.26 6.84
N PRO A 25 5.91 5.55 7.17
CA PRO A 25 4.97 6.05 8.15
C PRO A 25 5.57 6.01 9.56
N ASP A 26 5.25 7.00 10.38
CA ASP A 26 5.38 6.84 11.83
C ASP A 26 4.27 5.91 12.37
N ASP A 27 4.54 5.28 13.51
CA ASP A 27 3.64 4.27 14.10
C ASP A 27 2.26 4.84 14.44
N GLU A 28 2.18 6.08 14.92
CA GLU A 28 0.93 6.71 15.33
C GLU A 28 0.06 7.02 14.12
N ALA A 29 0.62 7.68 13.11
CA ALA A 29 -0.09 7.99 11.89
C ALA A 29 -0.51 6.73 11.14
N LEU A 30 0.33 5.68 11.13
CA LEU A 30 -0.04 4.38 10.58
C LEU A 30 -1.27 3.79 11.29
N MET A 31 -1.29 3.80 12.63
CA MET A 31 -2.44 3.32 13.39
C MET A 31 -3.71 4.13 13.11
N GLN A 32 -3.58 5.46 13.03
CA GLN A 32 -4.70 6.35 12.69
C GLN A 32 -5.22 6.12 11.26
N ALA A 33 -4.32 5.85 10.31
CA ALA A 33 -4.67 5.49 8.94
C ALA A 33 -5.41 4.16 8.88
N LEU A 34 -4.89 3.13 9.55
CA LEU A 34 -5.51 1.81 9.62
C LEU A 34 -6.91 1.84 10.24
N ALA A 35 -7.15 2.72 11.21
CA ALA A 35 -8.48 2.91 11.80
C ALA A 35 -9.50 3.51 10.80
N GLN A 36 -9.02 4.26 9.81
CA GLN A 36 -9.85 4.85 8.76
C GLN A 36 -10.04 3.90 7.56
N LEU A 37 -9.16 2.92 7.38
CA LEU A 37 -9.28 1.96 6.30
C LEU A 37 -10.47 1.02 6.56
N PRO A 38 -11.44 0.93 5.62
CA PRO A 38 -12.52 -0.02 5.75
C PRO A 38 -11.98 -1.45 5.75
N ALA A 39 -12.44 -2.24 6.71
CA ALA A 39 -12.11 -3.65 6.84
C ALA A 39 -12.71 -4.45 5.67
N PRO A 40 -11.90 -5.09 4.80
CA PRO A 40 -12.42 -5.89 3.70
C PRO A 40 -13.18 -7.09 4.26
N ALA A 41 -14.49 -7.18 4.02
CA ALA A 41 -15.37 -8.25 4.49
C ALA A 41 -15.25 -8.55 6.01
N GLY A 42 -15.09 -7.51 6.84
CA GLY A 42 -14.98 -7.65 8.31
C GLY A 42 -13.62 -8.15 8.81
N ARG A 43 -12.61 -8.23 7.94
CA ARG A 43 -11.24 -8.66 8.26
C ARG A 43 -10.36 -7.49 8.69
N ARG A 44 -9.34 -7.77 9.51
CA ARG A 44 -8.36 -6.75 9.92
C ARG A 44 -7.21 -6.64 8.92
N TRP A 45 -6.71 -5.42 8.73
CA TRP A 45 -5.48 -5.20 7.99
C TRP A 45 -4.27 -5.64 8.81
N GLN A 46 -3.37 -6.38 8.17
CA GLN A 46 -2.06 -6.71 8.70
C GLN A 46 -1.02 -5.98 7.85
N VAL A 47 -0.39 -4.96 8.43
CA VAL A 47 0.60 -4.16 7.70
C VAL A 47 1.85 -4.97 7.43
N THR A 48 2.37 -4.80 6.22
CA THR A 48 3.67 -5.30 5.80
C THR A 48 4.46 -4.14 5.20
N LEU A 49 5.50 -3.70 5.90
CA LEU A 49 6.36 -2.61 5.42
C LEU A 49 7.22 -3.05 4.24
N GLU A 50 7.73 -2.08 3.48
CA GLU A 50 8.54 -2.30 2.25
C GLU A 50 9.59 -3.41 2.41
N ALA A 51 10.38 -3.39 3.49
CA ALA A 51 11.45 -4.36 3.76
C ALA A 51 10.95 -5.80 3.94
N GLN A 52 9.70 -5.99 4.35
CA GLN A 52 9.09 -7.30 4.62
C GLN A 52 8.19 -7.76 3.48
N ALA A 53 7.79 -6.85 2.60
CA ALA A 53 6.79 -7.12 1.57
C ALA A 53 7.30 -8.04 0.45
N ALA A 54 8.62 -8.18 0.26
CA ALA A 54 9.20 -9.10 -0.72
C ALA A 54 8.92 -10.58 -0.42
N SER A 55 8.67 -10.93 0.86
CA SER A 55 8.42 -12.32 1.30
C SER A 55 6.98 -12.58 1.73
N ALA A 56 6.10 -11.58 1.64
CA ALA A 56 4.72 -11.65 2.10
C ALA A 56 3.74 -11.70 0.92
N THR A 57 2.60 -12.38 1.11
CA THR A 57 1.48 -12.33 0.17
C THR A 57 0.65 -11.06 0.43
N VAL A 58 1.10 -9.94 -0.12
CA VAL A 58 0.39 -8.65 -0.03
C VAL A 58 -0.84 -8.65 -0.93
N ARG A 59 -1.97 -8.17 -0.41
CA ARG A 59 -3.26 -8.12 -1.12
C ARG A 59 -3.64 -6.74 -1.60
N ALA A 60 -3.18 -5.71 -0.90
CA ALA A 60 -3.50 -4.32 -1.17
C ALA A 60 -2.27 -3.48 -0.86
N TRP A 61 -2.12 -2.35 -1.56
CA TRP A 61 -0.95 -1.50 -1.44
C TRP A 61 -1.31 -0.05 -1.16
N VAL A 62 -0.52 0.58 -0.30
CA VAL A 62 -0.57 1.99 0.03
C VAL A 62 0.80 2.62 -0.25
N LEU A 63 0.79 3.76 -0.93
CA LEU A 63 1.92 4.67 -1.04
C LEU A 63 1.76 5.74 0.04
N TRP A 64 2.63 5.71 1.04
CA TRP A 64 2.71 6.69 2.10
C TRP A 64 3.58 7.87 1.67
N VAL A 65 3.05 9.08 1.73
CA VAL A 65 3.75 10.30 1.35
C VAL A 65 3.64 11.32 2.48
N ASP A 66 4.78 11.77 2.99
CA ASP A 66 4.85 12.99 3.80
C ASP A 66 4.76 14.21 2.87
N ALA A 67 3.71 15.01 3.02
CA ALA A 67 3.49 16.21 2.23
C ALA A 67 4.60 17.25 2.40
N ALA A 68 5.31 17.26 3.53
CA ALA A 68 6.42 18.17 3.78
C ALA A 68 7.68 17.80 2.98
N GLN A 69 7.81 16.54 2.55
CA GLN A 69 9.00 16.02 1.89
C GLN A 69 8.63 15.11 0.72
N VAL A 70 8.23 15.71 -0.40
CA VAL A 70 7.90 14.96 -1.63
C VAL A 70 9.10 14.91 -2.58
N ASP A 71 9.78 13.76 -2.62
CA ASP A 71 10.72 13.41 -3.70
C ASP A 71 10.05 12.41 -4.67
N VAL A 72 9.54 12.93 -5.79
CA VAL A 72 8.87 12.12 -6.81
C VAL A 72 9.77 11.04 -7.42
N ALA A 73 11.07 11.31 -7.54
CA ALA A 73 12.00 10.35 -8.12
C ALA A 73 12.27 9.19 -7.15
N ASP A 74 12.35 9.47 -5.85
CA ASP A 74 12.42 8.43 -4.83
C ASP A 74 11.11 7.62 -4.76
N LEU A 75 9.95 8.29 -4.69
CA LEU A 75 8.64 7.63 -4.68
C LEU A 75 8.47 6.68 -5.88
N TYR A 76 8.80 7.14 -7.09
CA TYR A 76 8.77 6.29 -8.28
C TYR A 76 9.69 5.08 -8.16
N ARG A 77 10.91 5.25 -7.66
CA ARG A 77 11.88 4.15 -7.48
C ARG A 77 11.38 3.11 -6.47
N ARG A 78 10.82 3.54 -5.34
CA ARG A 78 10.23 2.65 -4.34
C ARG A 78 9.05 1.88 -4.90
N VAL A 79 8.10 2.58 -5.54
CA VAL A 79 6.93 1.93 -6.17
C VAL A 79 7.35 0.93 -7.24
N LYS A 80 8.28 1.31 -8.12
CA LYS A 80 8.80 0.40 -9.16
C LYS A 80 9.43 -0.85 -8.55
N ARG A 81 10.24 -0.71 -7.51
CA ARG A 81 10.90 -1.85 -6.83
C ARG A 81 9.88 -2.84 -6.28
N MET A 82 8.81 -2.34 -5.67
CA MET A 82 7.83 -3.17 -4.97
C MET A 82 6.76 -3.76 -5.89
N LEU A 83 6.29 -2.97 -6.85
CA LEU A 83 5.10 -3.33 -7.63
C LEU A 83 5.41 -3.83 -9.04
N ALA A 84 6.57 -3.52 -9.62
CA ALA A 84 6.91 -4.07 -10.94
C ALA A 84 6.91 -5.62 -11.00
N PRO A 85 7.29 -6.37 -9.94
CA PRO A 85 7.22 -7.83 -9.97
C PRO A 85 5.79 -8.39 -10.00
N VAL A 86 4.80 -7.64 -9.50
CA VAL A 86 3.40 -8.09 -9.41
C VAL A 86 2.49 -7.42 -10.45
N ALA A 87 2.94 -6.31 -11.05
CA ALA A 87 2.22 -5.65 -12.12
C ALA A 87 2.43 -6.41 -13.44
N SER A 88 1.34 -6.77 -14.09
CA SER A 88 1.36 -7.39 -15.42
C SER A 88 0.99 -6.37 -16.48
N SER A 89 1.77 -6.26 -17.55
CA SER A 89 1.45 -5.37 -18.68
C SER A 89 0.20 -5.79 -19.46
N ALA A 90 -0.27 -7.03 -19.29
CA ALA A 90 -1.44 -7.59 -19.98
C ALA A 90 -2.67 -7.75 -19.05
N GLY A 91 -2.53 -7.43 -17.76
CA GLY A 91 -3.57 -7.56 -16.75
C GLY A 91 -4.21 -6.22 -16.36
N PRO A 92 -5.21 -6.25 -15.46
CA PRO A 92 -5.72 -5.03 -14.86
C PRO A 92 -4.62 -4.30 -14.10
N ALA A 93 -4.69 -2.97 -14.08
CA ALA A 93 -3.73 -2.15 -13.35
C ALA A 93 -3.76 -2.47 -11.85
N VAL A 94 -2.60 -2.43 -11.20
CA VAL A 94 -2.51 -2.62 -9.75
C VAL A 94 -3.05 -1.37 -9.04
N PRO A 95 -4.10 -1.46 -8.22
CA PRO A 95 -4.62 -0.31 -7.49
C PRO A 95 -3.70 0.03 -6.30
N LEU A 96 -3.13 1.24 -6.32
CA LEU A 96 -2.26 1.77 -5.28
C LEU A 96 -2.93 2.97 -4.60
N LEU A 97 -3.27 2.84 -3.31
CA LEU A 97 -3.84 3.96 -2.55
C LEU A 97 -2.75 4.97 -2.23
N LEU A 98 -2.96 6.23 -2.61
CA LEU A 98 -2.14 7.35 -2.15
C LEU A 98 -2.63 7.79 -0.77
N TRP A 99 -1.80 7.56 0.25
CA TRP A 99 -1.99 8.12 1.58
C TRP A 99 -1.03 9.28 1.78
N VAL A 100 -1.56 10.47 2.04
CA VAL A 100 -0.77 11.66 2.28
C VAL A 100 -0.91 12.03 3.75
N GLN A 101 0.22 12.17 4.42
CA GLN A 101 0.31 12.71 5.77
C GLN A 101 0.72 14.18 5.70
N ASP A 102 0.05 15.01 6.47
CA ASP A 102 0.44 16.40 6.70
C ASP A 102 0.50 16.61 8.21
N ALA A 103 1.71 16.82 8.74
CA ALA A 103 1.94 17.04 10.16
C ALA A 103 1.17 18.25 10.72
N GLY A 104 0.71 19.18 9.86
CA GLY A 104 -0.12 20.32 10.25
C GLY A 104 -1.63 20.09 10.18
N ASN A 105 -2.10 18.94 9.68
CA ASN A 105 -3.51 18.71 9.41
C ASN A 105 -3.94 17.29 9.78
N SER A 106 -4.57 17.15 10.95
CA SER A 106 -5.15 15.89 11.45
C SER A 106 -6.41 15.44 10.69
N GLY A 107 -6.82 16.17 9.64
CA GLY A 107 -7.98 15.84 8.83
C GLY A 107 -7.73 14.70 7.85
N ALA A 108 -8.79 13.92 7.53
CA ALA A 108 -8.75 12.76 6.64
C ALA A 108 -8.31 13.04 5.18
N ARG A 109 -8.13 14.32 4.81
CA ARG A 109 -7.56 14.77 3.53
C ARG A 109 -6.66 15.98 3.76
N PRO A 110 -5.33 15.83 3.68
CA PRO A 110 -4.45 16.98 3.79
C PRO A 110 -4.66 17.93 2.61
N THR A 111 -4.53 19.24 2.88
CA THR A 111 -4.62 20.26 1.85
C THR A 111 -3.25 20.41 1.21
N LEU A 112 -3.04 19.75 0.08
CA LEU A 112 -1.81 19.89 -0.70
C LEU A 112 -1.78 21.23 -1.42
N ASP A 113 -0.62 21.89 -1.46
CA ASP A 113 -0.42 23.00 -2.37
C ASP A 113 -0.51 22.52 -3.84
N ALA A 114 -0.77 23.47 -4.75
CA ALA A 114 -1.01 23.16 -6.16
C ALA A 114 0.20 22.49 -6.85
N ALA A 115 1.43 22.84 -6.46
CA ALA A 115 2.64 22.28 -7.05
C ALA A 115 2.81 20.82 -6.62
N THR A 116 2.68 20.54 -5.32
CA THR A 116 2.73 19.17 -4.77
C THR A 116 1.61 18.30 -5.31
N ALA A 117 0.39 18.84 -5.43
CA ALA A 117 -0.73 18.13 -6.05
C ALA A 117 -0.42 17.75 -7.51
N GLN A 118 0.16 18.67 -8.29
CA GLN A 118 0.55 18.42 -9.68
C GLN A 118 1.66 17.38 -9.79
N LEU A 119 2.66 17.42 -8.90
CA LEU A 119 3.74 16.44 -8.84
C LEU A 119 3.21 15.02 -8.63
N LEU A 120 2.28 14.83 -7.69
CA LEU A 120 1.67 13.53 -7.42
C LEU A 120 0.73 13.06 -8.56
N THR A 121 0.07 13.99 -9.26
CA THR A 121 -0.70 13.67 -10.48
C THR A 121 0.21 13.20 -11.62
N ASN A 122 1.36 13.86 -11.80
CA ASN A 122 2.37 13.44 -12.78
C ASN A 122 2.95 12.07 -12.43
N LEU A 123 3.22 11.82 -11.13
CA LEU A 123 3.64 10.50 -10.65
C LEU A 123 2.60 9.43 -11.01
N GLY A 124 1.32 9.65 -10.69
CA GLY A 124 0.24 8.72 -11.04
C GLY A 124 0.18 8.42 -12.54
N THR A 125 0.34 9.44 -13.39
CA THR A 125 0.39 9.27 -14.85
C THR A 125 1.58 8.41 -15.29
N THR A 126 2.75 8.66 -14.72
CA THR A 126 3.98 7.89 -15.01
C THR A 126 3.83 6.43 -14.55
N LEU A 127 3.34 6.20 -13.34
CA LEU A 127 3.10 4.86 -12.80
C LEU A 127 2.14 4.06 -13.68
N TRP A 128 1.05 4.69 -14.13
CA TRP A 128 0.08 4.03 -15.00
C TRP A 128 0.71 3.65 -16.35
N ARG A 129 1.37 4.60 -17.02
CA ARG A 129 1.92 4.38 -18.37
C ARG A 129 3.05 3.35 -18.41
N PHE A 130 3.93 3.35 -17.43
CA PHE A 130 5.16 2.56 -17.50
C PHE A 130 5.12 1.28 -16.67
N LEU A 131 4.27 1.22 -15.64
CA LEU A 131 4.24 0.11 -14.70
C LEU A 131 2.85 -0.54 -14.59
N ASN A 132 1.84 -0.03 -15.30
CA ASN A 132 0.45 -0.48 -15.16
C ASN A 132 -0.03 -0.43 -13.69
N ILE A 133 0.31 0.66 -12.99
CA ILE A 133 -0.09 0.93 -11.60
C ILE A 133 -0.99 2.15 -11.59
N GLU A 134 -2.18 2.01 -11.01
CA GLU A 134 -3.13 3.12 -10.88
C GLU A 134 -3.02 3.73 -9.49
N LEU A 135 -2.64 5.02 -9.43
CA LEU A 135 -2.56 5.77 -8.18
C LEU A 135 -3.93 6.37 -7.85
N ILE A 136 -4.55 5.91 -6.76
CA ILE A 136 -5.92 6.23 -6.37
C ILE A 136 -5.90 7.06 -5.08
N ARG A 137 -6.63 8.18 -5.05
CA ARG A 137 -6.77 9.02 -3.84
C ARG A 137 -8.03 8.71 -3.03
N ASP A 138 -9.06 8.22 -3.71
CA ASP A 138 -10.34 7.95 -3.08
C ASP A 138 -10.36 6.55 -2.46
N LEU A 139 -10.60 6.49 -1.15
CA LEU A 139 -10.54 5.27 -0.38
C LEU A 139 -11.62 4.25 -0.80
N ALA A 140 -12.83 4.74 -1.09
CA ALA A 140 -13.93 3.88 -1.49
C ALA A 140 -13.75 3.34 -2.92
N ASP A 141 -13.19 4.14 -3.83
CA ASP A 141 -12.81 3.68 -5.16
C ASP A 141 -11.68 2.65 -5.12
N TRP A 142 -10.64 2.90 -4.31
CA TRP A 142 -9.56 1.94 -4.12
C TRP A 142 -10.08 0.60 -3.60
N GLN A 143 -10.93 0.61 -2.58
CA GLN A 143 -11.49 -0.61 -1.99
C GLN A 143 -12.30 -1.43 -3.01
N ARG A 144 -13.11 -0.78 -3.85
CA ARG A 144 -13.91 -1.45 -4.90
C ARG A 144 -13.06 -2.15 -5.96
N ARG A 145 -11.79 -1.75 -6.12
CA ARG A 145 -10.86 -2.30 -7.12
C ARG A 145 -9.93 -3.37 -6.56
N LEU A 146 -9.98 -3.62 -5.25
CA LEU A 146 -9.20 -4.71 -4.67
C LEU A 146 -9.71 -6.05 -5.23
N PRO A 147 -8.80 -6.96 -5.62
CA PRO A 147 -9.19 -8.25 -6.16
C PRO A 147 -10.02 -9.05 -5.13
N GLU A 148 -11.17 -9.54 -5.56
CA GLU A 148 -12.19 -10.20 -4.73
C GLU A 148 -11.76 -11.60 -4.22
N GLU A 149 -10.76 -12.22 -4.88
CA GLU A 149 -10.34 -13.60 -4.59
C GLU A 149 -9.55 -13.72 -3.27
N LEU A 150 -10.31 -13.96 -2.21
CA LEU A 150 -9.86 -14.74 -1.08
C LEU A 150 -9.72 -16.21 -1.52
N PRO A 151 -8.55 -16.85 -1.40
CA PRO A 151 -8.52 -18.31 -1.43
C PRO A 151 -9.48 -18.79 -0.35
N LYS A 152 -10.44 -19.64 -0.74
CA LYS A 152 -11.32 -20.31 0.21
C LYS A 152 -10.43 -20.92 1.30
N PRO A 153 -10.76 -20.76 2.60
CA PRO A 153 -10.07 -21.53 3.61
C PRO A 153 -10.15 -22.99 3.16
N ALA A 154 -9.01 -23.67 3.08
CA ALA A 154 -8.98 -25.08 2.76
C ALA A 154 -9.89 -25.78 3.77
N THR A 155 -11.08 -26.19 3.32
CA THR A 155 -11.95 -27.08 4.07
C THR A 155 -11.20 -28.40 4.12
N ASN A 156 -10.41 -28.61 5.17
CA ASN A 156 -9.93 -29.94 5.50
C ASN A 156 -11.19 -30.74 5.88
N VAL A 157 -11.63 -31.58 4.94
CA VAL A 157 -12.50 -32.72 5.20
C VAL A 157 -11.59 -33.92 5.44
#